data_AF-A0A946P861-F1
#
_entry.id   AF-A0A946P861-F1
#
_cell.length_a   1.000
_cell.length_b   1.000
_cell.length_c   1.000
_cell.angle_alpha   90.00
_cell.angle_beta   90.00
_cell.angle_gamma   90.00
#
_symmetry.space_group_name_H-M   'P 1'
#
loop_
_entity.id
_entity.type
_entity.pdbx_description
1 polymer ?
#
loop_
_entity_poly.entity_id
_entity_poly.type
_entity_poly.pdbx_seq_one_letter_code
_entity_poly.pdbx_strand_id
1 'polypeptide(L)'
;MSWKQIEGIDVFGTSLFQNLCCREVAKFIPEVKFEEQGADEKHFVAEIPQNDIKVYVYQDSAEIVSPSLNVRFERADSATPEDLTMQLIKALSNAF
;
A
#
# COMPACT_ATOMS: atom_id res chain seq x y z
N MET A 1 18.65 -1.23 3.59
CA MET A 1 18.21 -2.29 2.67
C MET A 1 18.89 -3.60 3.04
N SER A 2 18.17 -4.51 3.69
CA SER A 2 18.60 -5.88 3.93
C SER A 2 18.50 -6.68 2.63
N TRP A 3 19.42 -7.60 2.35
CA TRP A 3 19.43 -8.43 1.13
C TRP A 3 18.11 -9.20 0.89
N LYS A 4 17.36 -9.53 1.97
CA LYS A 4 16.03 -10.15 1.89
C LYS A 4 14.94 -9.22 1.32
N GLN A 5 15.13 -7.90 1.37
CA GLN A 5 14.19 -6.94 0.79
C GLN A 5 14.32 -6.86 -0.74
N ILE A 6 15.50 -7.20 -1.29
CA ILE A 6 15.81 -7.12 -2.72
C ILE A 6 15.27 -8.35 -3.47
N GLU A 7 15.25 -9.54 -2.85
CA GLU A 7 14.69 -10.77 -3.45
C GLU A 7 13.18 -10.69 -3.77
N GLY A 8 12.47 -9.70 -3.23
CA GLY A 8 11.03 -9.51 -3.44
C GLY A 8 10.65 -8.44 -4.47
N ILE A 9 11.62 -7.88 -5.20
CA ILE A 9 11.40 -6.84 -6.21
C ILE A 9 11.33 -7.47 -7.61
N ASP A 10 10.27 -7.17 -8.36
CA ASP A 10 10.10 -7.67 -9.73
C ASP A 10 10.89 -6.88 -10.78
N VAL A 11 10.77 -7.30 -12.04
CA VAL A 11 11.44 -6.65 -13.18
C VAL A 11 11.01 -5.19 -13.41
N PHE A 12 9.94 -4.74 -12.77
CA PHE A 12 9.41 -3.37 -12.85
C PHE A 12 9.77 -2.51 -11.63
N GLY A 13 10.62 -3.03 -10.74
CA GLY A 13 11.05 -2.32 -9.54
C GLY A 13 9.99 -2.27 -8.45
N THR A 14 8.98 -3.14 -8.48
CA THR A 14 7.91 -3.19 -7.48
C THR A 14 8.10 -4.33 -6.51
N SER A 15 7.78 -4.10 -5.23
CA SER A 15 7.80 -5.16 -4.22
C SER A 15 6.55 -6.05 -4.29
N LEU A 16 6.66 -7.30 -3.84
CA LEU A 16 5.50 -8.19 -3.65
C LEU A 16 4.41 -7.52 -2.80
N PHE A 17 4.80 -6.77 -1.77
CA PHE A 17 3.89 -6.03 -0.91
C PHE A 17 3.10 -4.97 -1.70
N GLN A 18 3.78 -4.16 -2.52
CA GLN A 18 3.12 -3.16 -3.37
C GLN A 18 2.08 -3.80 -4.29
N ASN A 19 2.47 -4.89 -4.96
CA ASN A 19 1.58 -5.62 -5.86
C ASN A 19 0.36 -6.21 -5.15
N LEU A 20 0.55 -6.79 -3.96
CA LEU A 20 -0.55 -7.32 -3.15
C LEU A 20 -1.50 -6.21 -2.68
N CYS A 21 -0.98 -5.10 -2.15
CA CYS A 21 -1.78 -3.96 -1.73
C CYS A 21 -2.62 -3.40 -2.88
N CYS A 22 -2.00 -3.09 -4.02
CA CYS A 22 -2.72 -2.57 -5.17
C CYS A 22 -3.83 -3.52 -5.63
N ARG A 23 -3.55 -4.83 -5.66
CA ARG A 23 -4.53 -5.85 -6.08
C ARG A 23 -5.69 -5.98 -5.09
N GLU A 24 -5.43 -6.11 -3.80
CA GLU A 24 -6.48 -6.32 -2.80
C GLU A 24 -7.33 -5.06 -2.60
N VAL A 25 -6.72 -3.86 -2.65
CA VAL A 25 -7.48 -2.60 -2.60
C VAL A 25 -8.36 -2.46 -3.85
N ALA A 26 -7.87 -2.82 -5.04
CA ALA A 26 -8.69 -2.82 -6.26
C ALA A 26 -9.82 -3.87 -6.24
N LYS A 27 -9.67 -4.98 -5.53
CA LYS A 27 -10.80 -5.92 -5.30
C LYS A 27 -11.84 -5.34 -4.34
N PHE A 28 -11.39 -4.63 -3.30
CA PHE A 28 -12.27 -4.01 -2.32
C PHE A 28 -13.01 -2.80 -2.90
N ILE A 29 -12.32 -1.99 -3.72
CA ILE A 29 -12.84 -0.79 -4.36
C ILE A 29 -12.49 -0.87 -5.86
N PRO A 30 -13.37 -1.49 -6.69
CA PRO A 30 -13.08 -1.71 -8.10
C PRO A 30 -12.78 -0.47 -8.94
N GLU A 31 -13.26 0.70 -8.49
CA GLU A 31 -13.07 1.97 -9.19
C GLU A 31 -11.74 2.67 -8.84
N VAL A 32 -10.99 2.13 -7.86
CA VAL A 32 -9.74 2.72 -7.41
C VAL A 32 -8.67 2.62 -8.51
N LYS A 33 -7.96 3.72 -8.72
CA LYS A 33 -6.81 3.78 -9.64
C LYS A 33 -5.57 4.14 -8.85
N PHE A 34 -4.54 3.31 -8.99
CA PHE A 34 -3.23 3.59 -8.43
C PHE A 34 -2.38 4.32 -9.46
N GLU A 35 -1.88 5.49 -9.09
CA GLU A 35 -0.89 6.24 -9.84
C GLU A 35 0.50 5.97 -9.26
N GLU A 36 1.44 5.67 -10.15
CA GLU A 36 2.85 5.50 -9.79
C GLU A 36 3.51 6.86 -9.60
N GLN A 37 4.22 7.03 -8.49
CA GLN A 37 4.96 8.24 -8.14
C GLN A 37 6.34 7.90 -7.56
N GLY A 38 7.24 8.88 -7.55
CA GLY A 38 8.60 8.78 -7.00
C GLY A 38 9.68 8.53 -8.05
N ALA A 39 10.72 9.38 -8.04
CA ALA A 39 11.85 9.29 -8.97
C ALA A 39 12.94 8.32 -8.48
N ASP A 40 13.19 8.29 -7.16
CA ASP A 40 14.22 7.46 -6.53
C ASP A 40 13.63 6.25 -5.79
N GLU A 41 12.48 6.43 -5.13
CA GLU A 41 11.72 5.36 -4.48
C GLU A 41 10.29 5.33 -5.02
N LYS A 42 10.02 4.29 -5.81
CA LYS A 42 8.73 4.06 -6.44
C LYS A 42 7.67 3.75 -5.39
N HIS A 43 6.56 4.48 -5.43
CA HIS A 43 5.39 4.25 -4.59
C HIS A 43 4.10 4.45 -5.40
N PHE A 44 3.01 3.91 -4.90
CA PHE A 44 1.70 3.98 -5.54
C PHE A 44 0.72 4.78 -4.69
N VAL A 45 -0.05 5.63 -5.34
CA VAL A 45 -1.04 6.48 -4.67
C VAL A 45 -2.41 6.22 -5.28
N ALA A 46 -3.40 5.95 -4.44
CA ALA A 46 -4.79 5.84 -4.83
C ALA A 46 -5.62 6.89 -4.11
N GLU A 47 -6.36 7.68 -4.88
CA GLU A 47 -7.35 8.62 -4.35
C GLU A 47 -8.74 7.99 -4.45
N ILE A 48 -9.48 8.04 -3.33
CA ILE A 48 -10.84 7.51 -3.20
C ILE A 48 -11.75 8.71 -2.89
N PRO A 49 -12.40 9.30 -3.93
CA PRO A 49 -13.10 10.58 -3.78
C PRO A 49 -14.31 10.52 -2.85
N GLN A 50 -14.96 9.36 -2.73
CA GLN A 50 -16.20 9.19 -1.97
C GLN A 50 -16.04 9.55 -0.49
N ASN A 51 -14.86 9.31 0.09
CA ASN A 51 -14.58 9.50 1.51
C ASN A 51 -13.37 10.41 1.79
N ASP A 52 -12.85 11.10 0.77
CA ASP A 52 -11.62 11.90 0.86
C ASP A 52 -10.44 11.10 1.45
N ILE A 53 -10.30 9.85 1.00
CA ILE A 53 -9.23 8.93 1.45
C ILE A 53 -8.14 8.88 0.39
N LYS A 54 -6.89 8.98 0.83
CA LYS A 54 -5.70 8.70 0.03
C LYS A 54 -4.96 7.51 0.60
N VAL A 55 -4.62 6.56 -0.27
CA VAL A 55 -3.85 5.37 0.09
C VAL A 55 -2.49 5.46 -0.58
N TYR A 56 -1.44 5.45 0.22
CA TYR A 56 -0.05 5.43 -0.22
C TYR A 56 0.52 4.04 0.01
N VAL A 57 1.19 3.49 -0.99
CA VAL A 57 1.83 2.16 -0.91
C VAL A 57 3.29 2.30 -1.33
N TYR A 58 4.16 2.34 -0.32
CA TYR A 58 5.61 2.37 -0.44
C TYR A 58 6.17 0.95 -0.52
N GLN A 59 7.47 0.84 -0.72
CA GLN A 59 8.14 -0.44 -0.90
C GLN A 59 7.95 -1.39 0.30
N ASP A 60 8.07 -0.85 1.52
CA ASP A 60 7.99 -1.59 2.80
C ASP A 60 7.03 -0.94 3.81
N SER A 61 6.17 -0.01 3.37
CA SER A 61 5.16 0.59 4.22
C SER A 61 3.94 1.02 3.42
N ALA A 62 2.79 1.16 4.06
CA ALA A 62 1.61 1.77 3.45
C ALA A 62 0.98 2.78 4.42
N GLU A 63 0.30 3.78 3.88
CA GLU A 63 -0.35 4.83 4.64
C GLU A 63 -1.77 5.06 4.13
N ILE A 64 -2.70 5.32 5.04
CA ILE A 64 -4.05 5.78 4.75
C ILE A 64 -4.17 7.17 5.36
N VAL A 65 -4.49 8.15 4.53
CA VAL A 65 -4.71 9.54 4.93
C VAL A 65 -6.15 9.92 4.60
N SER A 66 -6.90 10.35 5.59
CA SER A 66 -8.21 10.96 5.45
C SER A 66 -8.40 12.03 6.54
N PRO A 67 -9.45 12.86 6.47
CA PRO A 67 -9.75 13.83 7.53
C PRO A 67 -9.94 13.21 8.92
N SER A 68 -10.35 11.94 8.99
CA SER A 68 -10.69 11.23 10.22
C SER A 68 -9.70 10.12 10.61
N LEU A 69 -8.80 9.73 9.71
CA LEU A 69 -7.88 8.62 9.89
C LEU A 69 -6.53 8.93 9.24
N ASN A 70 -5.46 8.91 10.04
CA ASN A 70 -4.10 8.89 9.54
C ASN A 70 -3.37 7.70 10.17
N VAL A 71 -3.14 6.66 9.37
CA VAL A 71 -2.49 5.43 9.83
C VAL A 71 -1.41 5.02 8.85
N ARG A 72 -0.22 4.74 9.38
CA ARG A 72 0.91 4.19 8.65
C ARG A 72 1.25 2.79 9.17
N PHE A 73 1.42 1.86 8.25
CA PHE A 73 1.85 0.48 8.49
C PHE A 73 3.26 0.31 7.97
N GLU A 74 4.16 -0.17 8.80
CA GLU A 74 5.55 -0.45 8.42
C GLU A 74 5.83 -1.94 8.52
N ARG A 75 6.66 -2.46 7.62
CA ARG A 75 7.06 -3.87 7.60
C ARG A 75 8.06 -4.27 8.68
N ALA A 76 8.46 -3.35 9.56
CA ALA A 76 9.54 -3.60 10.53
C ALA A 76 9.35 -4.93 11.29
N ASP A 77 10.39 -5.76 11.20
CA ASP A 77 10.74 -6.93 12.02
C ASP A 77 9.91 -8.22 12.04
N SER A 78 8.70 -8.34 11.46
CA SER A 78 8.05 -9.69 11.47
C SER A 78 6.87 -9.94 10.53
N ALA A 79 6.31 -8.92 9.88
CA ALA A 79 5.07 -9.10 9.12
C ALA A 79 5.36 -9.58 7.69
N THR A 80 4.65 -10.62 7.25
CA THR A 80 4.65 -11.00 5.84
C THR A 80 3.96 -9.89 5.01
N PRO A 81 4.28 -9.74 3.72
CA PRO A 81 3.55 -8.83 2.82
C PRO A 81 2.03 -8.99 2.90
N GLU A 82 1.56 -10.22 3.09
CA GLU A 82 0.16 -10.58 3.23
C GLU A 82 -0.45 -10.02 4.52
N ASP A 83 0.25 -10.11 5.66
CA ASP A 83 -0.23 -9.58 6.95
C ASP A 83 -0.43 -8.06 6.90
N LEU A 84 0.54 -7.34 6.33
CA LEU A 84 0.45 -5.89 6.15
C LEU A 84 -0.67 -5.50 5.19
N THR A 85 -0.82 -6.24 4.09
CA THR A 85 -1.90 -6.01 3.14
C THR A 85 -3.24 -6.17 3.83
N MET A 86 -3.42 -7.22 4.64
CA MET A 86 -4.65 -7.45 5.40
C MET A 86 -4.92 -6.34 6.43
N GLN A 87 -3.89 -5.83 7.11
CA GLN A 87 -4.02 -4.68 8.02
C GLN A 87 -4.47 -3.42 7.28
N LEU A 88 -3.88 -3.15 6.11
CA LEU A 88 -4.27 -2.03 5.25
C LEU A 88 -5.75 -2.15 4.84
N ILE A 89 -6.18 -3.31 4.34
CA ILE A 89 -7.58 -3.54 3.94
C ILE A 89 -8.51 -3.37 5.14
N LYS A 90 -8.17 -3.91 6.31
CA LYS A 90 -8.99 -3.76 7.52
C LYS A 90 -9.14 -2.30 7.93
N ALA A 91 -8.07 -1.52 7.86
CA ALA A 91 -8.12 -0.10 8.17
C ALA A 91 -8.93 0.69 7.14
N LEU A 92 -8.83 0.35 5.85
CA LEU A 92 -9.69 0.90 4.81
C LEU A 92 -11.16 0.56 5.05
N SER A 93 -11.48 -0.68 5.39
CA SER A 93 -12.86 -1.10 5.68
C SER A 93 -13.46 -0.40 6.91
N ASN A 94 -12.64 0.06 7.86
CA ASN A 94 -13.11 0.88 8.99
C ASN A 94 -13.24 2.37 8.65
N ALA A 95 -12.56 2.83 7.60
CA ALA A 95 -12.59 4.21 7.14
C ALA A 95 -13.75 4.50 6.16
N PHE A 96 -14.29 3.44 5.55
CA PHE A 96 -15.55 3.44 4.81
C PHE A 96 -16.75 3.28 5.76
#